data_AF-R7LU78-F1
#
_entry.id   AF-R7LU78-F1
#
_cell.length_a   1.000
_cell.length_b   1.000
_cell.length_c   1.000
_cell.angle_alpha   90.00
_cell.angle_beta   90.00
_cell.angle_gamma   90.00
#
_symmetry.space_group_name_H-M   'P 1'
#
loop_
_entity.id
_entity.type
_entity.pdbx_description
1 polymer ?
#
loop_
_entity_poly.entity_id
_entity_poly.type
_entity_poly.pdbx_seq_one_letter_code
_entity_poly.pdbx_strand_id
1 'polypeptide(L)'
;MPSYVAHIKKWKDRAKIDFFTEFVKAWIPFNAWYNQSYTEAKNDREILNEIKNNSCVKTKLKRLLENDDTDANNFKNKLENFHEILENLQLKNNSFDVNFTNVVIERNNKKERKKNSRGIEYCAIYSNNKYCATVTTSYGEKTLNYSHTEYDIDHFEENVRNSGISDTQVGYIRSCFKDINPYIPQNLITTDESNCLRVGKFKFVNNSDLISKAIIENIYSLRCMLFHGSIEPREDTEKLYENAYYILKAFLEAIE
;
A
#
# COMPACT_ATOMS: atom_id res chain seq x y z
N MET A 1 29.99 9.18 44.12
CA MET A 1 28.64 8.68 43.76
C MET A 1 28.54 8.42 42.24
N PRO A 2 29.09 7.31 41.71
CA PRO A 2 28.98 6.98 40.27
C PRO A 2 27.78 6.07 39.90
N SER A 3 27.00 5.57 40.87
CA SER A 3 25.98 4.52 40.62
C SER A 3 24.61 5.05 40.18
N TYR A 4 24.13 6.17 40.72
CA TYR A 4 22.77 6.66 40.45
C TYR A 4 22.59 7.19 39.03
N VAL A 5 23.61 7.85 38.45
CA VAL A 5 23.55 8.39 37.08
C VAL A 5 23.37 7.27 36.06
N ALA A 6 24.07 6.15 36.22
CA ALA A 6 23.91 4.97 35.37
C ALA A 6 22.54 4.28 35.57
N HIS A 7 22.00 4.30 36.79
CA HIS A 7 20.68 3.74 37.08
C HIS A 7 19.55 4.56 36.46
N ILE A 8 19.64 5.89 36.45
CA ILE A 8 18.63 6.77 35.86
C ILE A 8 18.42 6.43 34.38
N LYS A 9 19.49 6.28 33.60
CA LYS A 9 19.39 5.93 32.18
C LYS A 9 18.68 4.58 31.99
N LYS A 10 19.10 3.55 32.73
CA LYS A 10 18.50 2.21 32.65
C LYS A 10 17.01 2.20 33.03
N TRP A 11 16.62 2.96 34.06
CA TRP A 11 15.22 3.07 34.45
C TRP A 11 14.38 3.86 33.44
N LYS A 12 14.93 4.94 32.87
CA LYS A 12 14.28 5.67 31.77
C LYS A 12 14.06 4.77 30.55
N ASP A 13 15.06 3.96 30.19
CA ASP A 13 14.93 3.05 29.05
C ASP A 13 13.89 1.95 29.30
N ARG A 14 13.78 1.43 30.52
CA ARG A 14 12.75 0.45 30.91
C ARG A 14 11.34 1.02 31.07
N ALA A 15 11.22 2.32 31.32
CA ALA A 15 9.93 3.00 31.45
C ALA A 15 9.31 3.35 30.08
N LYS A 16 10.07 3.21 28.99
CA LYS A 16 9.55 3.39 27.64
C LYS A 16 8.49 2.33 27.37
N ILE A 17 7.38 2.78 26.78
CA ILE A 17 6.33 1.89 26.28
C ILE A 17 6.91 1.17 25.07
N ASP A 18 6.73 -0.15 25.03
CA ASP A 18 7.03 -0.99 23.87
C ASP A 18 5.81 -0.98 22.94
N PHE A 19 5.84 -0.08 21.96
CA PHE A 19 4.79 0.11 20.99
C PHE A 19 4.70 -1.01 19.96
N PHE A 20 5.74 -1.83 19.76
CA PHE A 20 5.57 -3.07 19.00
C PHE A 20 4.60 -4.01 19.72
N THR A 21 4.80 -4.21 21.02
CA THR A 21 3.91 -5.02 21.85
C THR A 21 2.51 -4.41 21.94
N GLU A 22 2.38 -3.09 22.15
CA GLU A 22 1.06 -2.44 22.20
C GLU A 22 0.33 -2.51 20.85
N PHE A 23 1.04 -2.37 19.73
CA PHE A 23 0.47 -2.59 18.40
C PHE A 23 -0.06 -4.02 18.22
N VAL A 24 0.72 -5.03 18.62
CA VAL A 24 0.28 -6.44 18.55
C VAL A 24 -0.95 -6.66 19.43
N LYS A 25 -0.96 -6.14 20.66
CA LYS A 25 -2.12 -6.24 21.56
C LYS A 25 -3.36 -5.58 20.98
N ALA A 26 -3.22 -4.44 20.30
CA ALA A 26 -4.33 -3.79 19.60
C ALA A 26 -4.76 -4.55 18.34
N TRP A 27 -3.84 -5.24 17.65
CA TRP A 27 -4.17 -6.03 16.46
C TRP A 27 -5.00 -7.27 16.80
N ILE A 28 -4.75 -7.93 17.93
CA ILE A 28 -5.47 -9.15 18.34
C ILE A 28 -7.00 -8.99 18.34
N PRO A 29 -7.61 -7.99 19.02
CA PRO A 29 -9.06 -7.79 18.98
C PRO A 29 -9.57 -7.40 17.58
N PHE A 30 -8.81 -6.60 16.83
CA PHE A 30 -9.16 -6.29 15.44
C PHE A 30 -9.20 -7.56 14.57
N ASN A 31 -8.20 -8.44 14.74
CA ASN A 31 -8.10 -9.74 14.10
C ASN A 31 -9.27 -10.66 14.46
N ALA A 32 -9.65 -10.72 15.74
CA ALA A 32 -10.81 -11.49 16.17
C ALA A 32 -12.09 -10.96 15.54
N TRP A 33 -12.29 -9.64 15.58
CA TRP A 33 -13.48 -8.99 15.01
C TRP A 33 -13.62 -9.25 13.51
N TYR A 34 -12.57 -9.07 12.71
CA TYR A 34 -12.74 -9.24 11.27
C TYR A 34 -12.92 -10.72 10.87
N ASN A 35 -12.30 -11.66 11.59
CA ASN A 35 -12.51 -13.09 11.32
C ASN A 35 -13.94 -13.52 11.68
N GLN A 36 -14.53 -12.92 12.71
CA GLN A 36 -15.93 -13.13 13.07
C GLN A 36 -16.89 -12.43 12.11
N SER A 37 -16.54 -11.24 11.62
CA SER A 37 -17.42 -10.40 10.80
C SER A 37 -17.44 -10.82 9.33
N TYR A 38 -16.38 -11.47 8.84
CA TYR A 38 -16.20 -11.82 7.43
C TYR A 38 -15.92 -13.32 7.24
N THR A 39 -16.83 -14.17 7.71
CA THR A 39 -16.67 -15.64 7.74
C THR A 39 -16.63 -16.32 6.37
N GLU A 40 -17.16 -15.67 5.32
CA GLU A 40 -17.18 -16.20 3.95
C GLU A 40 -15.85 -15.98 3.21
N ALA A 41 -15.00 -15.07 3.70
CA ALA A 41 -13.73 -14.75 3.08
C ALA A 41 -12.68 -15.85 3.36
N LYS A 42 -11.91 -16.20 2.34
CA LYS A 42 -10.98 -17.35 2.40
C LYS A 42 -9.62 -17.01 2.98
N ASN A 43 -9.26 -15.73 3.01
CA ASN A 43 -7.95 -15.26 3.41
C ASN A 43 -8.01 -13.79 3.85
N ASP A 44 -6.99 -13.33 4.59
CA ASP A 44 -6.86 -11.95 5.04
C ASP A 44 -7.06 -10.93 3.91
N ARG A 45 -6.60 -11.21 2.68
CA ARG A 45 -6.69 -10.26 1.56
C ARG A 45 -8.12 -10.00 1.11
N GLU A 46 -8.96 -11.04 1.09
CA GLU A 46 -10.40 -10.90 0.83
C GLU A 46 -11.06 -10.08 1.92
N ILE A 47 -10.76 -10.36 3.19
CA ILE A 47 -11.29 -9.60 4.33
C ILE A 47 -10.88 -8.12 4.27
N LEU A 48 -9.61 -7.84 3.99
CA LEU A 48 -9.11 -6.46 3.84
C LEU A 48 -9.84 -5.70 2.72
N ASN A 49 -10.14 -6.37 1.61
CA ASN A 49 -10.90 -5.75 0.53
C ASN A 49 -12.33 -5.40 0.97
N GLU A 50 -12.99 -6.27 1.73
CA GLU A 50 -14.30 -5.98 2.31
C GLU A 50 -14.23 -4.81 3.30
N ILE A 51 -13.26 -4.80 4.22
CA ILE A 51 -13.09 -3.71 5.20
C ILE A 51 -12.87 -2.36 4.49
N LYS A 52 -12.05 -2.33 3.44
CA LYS A 52 -11.80 -1.12 2.63
C LYS A 52 -13.01 -0.69 1.80
N ASN A 53 -13.95 -1.58 1.49
CA ASN A 53 -15.11 -1.25 0.67
C ASN A 53 -16.30 -0.82 1.52
N ASN A 54 -16.62 -1.55 2.58
CA ASN A 54 -17.75 -1.26 3.43
C ASN A 54 -17.51 -1.77 4.86
N SER A 55 -17.05 -0.88 5.75
CA SER A 55 -16.90 -1.19 7.17
C SER A 55 -17.11 0.04 8.04
N CYS A 56 -17.46 -0.22 9.31
CA CYS A 56 -17.48 0.81 10.36
C CYS A 56 -16.09 1.46 10.53
N VAL A 57 -15.01 0.69 10.39
CA VAL A 57 -13.63 1.19 10.45
C VAL A 57 -13.39 2.26 9.38
N LYS A 58 -13.70 1.97 8.11
CA LYS A 58 -13.55 2.96 7.05
C LYS A 58 -14.41 4.20 7.33
N THR A 59 -15.65 4.01 7.76
CA THR A 59 -16.55 5.12 8.09
C THR A 59 -15.99 6.02 9.19
N LYS A 60 -15.42 5.44 10.26
CA LYS A 60 -14.75 6.18 11.34
C LYS A 60 -13.53 6.95 10.82
N LEU A 61 -12.67 6.33 10.01
CA LEU A 61 -11.50 6.99 9.44
C LEU A 61 -11.88 8.17 8.56
N LYS A 62 -12.87 8.00 7.68
CA LYS A 62 -13.40 9.11 6.86
C LYS A 62 -13.85 10.28 7.72
N ARG A 63 -14.63 10.01 8.77
CA ARG A 63 -15.10 11.05 9.70
C ARG A 63 -13.94 11.78 10.39
N LEU A 64 -12.91 11.06 10.85
CA LEU A 64 -11.72 11.66 11.48
C LEU A 64 -10.88 12.48 10.49
N LEU A 65 -10.93 12.15 9.20
CA LEU A 65 -10.26 12.92 8.15
C LEU A 65 -11.04 14.19 7.77
N GLU A 66 -12.36 14.11 7.73
CA GLU A 66 -13.26 15.18 7.27
C GLU A 66 -13.58 16.23 8.36
N ASN A 67 -13.51 15.85 9.64
CA ASN A 67 -13.83 16.73 10.76
C ASN A 67 -12.60 17.45 11.32
N ASP A 68 -12.85 18.49 12.13
CA ASP A 68 -11.81 19.27 12.83
C ASP A 68 -12.06 19.36 14.35
N ASP A 69 -12.81 18.39 14.90
CA ASP A 69 -12.93 18.23 16.36
C ASP A 69 -11.61 17.75 17.00
N THR A 70 -11.54 17.75 18.33
CA THR A 70 -10.32 17.37 19.06
C THR A 70 -9.82 15.97 18.70
N ASP A 71 -10.72 15.00 18.54
CA ASP A 71 -10.36 13.63 18.21
C ASP A 71 -9.85 13.52 16.77
N ALA A 72 -10.51 14.22 15.84
CA ALA A 72 -10.08 14.32 14.45
C ALA A 72 -8.70 14.97 14.33
N ASN A 73 -8.44 16.06 15.05
CA ASN A 73 -7.13 16.72 15.04
C ASN A 73 -6.04 15.84 15.66
N ASN A 74 -6.34 15.14 16.76
CA ASN A 74 -5.41 14.18 17.36
C ASN A 74 -5.07 13.04 16.39
N PHE A 75 -6.07 12.50 15.70
CA PHE A 75 -5.87 11.49 14.66
C PHE A 75 -5.02 12.01 13.50
N LYS A 76 -5.33 13.19 12.96
CA LYS A 76 -4.57 13.82 11.87
C LYS A 76 -3.11 14.06 12.27
N ASN A 77 -2.83 14.45 13.52
CA ASN A 77 -1.47 14.59 14.02
C ASN A 77 -0.72 13.24 14.06
N LYS A 78 -1.38 12.15 14.47
CA LYS A 78 -0.78 10.82 14.42
C LYS A 78 -0.55 10.35 12.98
N LEU A 79 -1.48 10.65 12.07
CA LEU A 79 -1.34 10.35 10.64
C LEU A 79 -0.22 11.16 9.96
N GLU A 80 -0.05 12.43 10.32
CA GLU A 80 1.07 13.26 9.84
C GLU A 80 2.41 12.64 10.21
N ASN A 81 2.61 12.34 11.50
CA ASN A 81 3.85 11.73 11.99
C ASN A 81 4.06 10.34 11.37
N PHE A 82 3.00 9.56 11.23
CA PHE A 82 3.03 8.26 10.56
C PHE A 82 3.53 8.37 9.12
N HIS A 83 2.94 9.27 8.33
CA HIS A 83 3.36 9.52 6.95
C HIS A 83 4.81 10.00 6.87
N GLU A 84 5.21 10.98 7.67
CA GLU A 84 6.57 11.50 7.69
C GLU A 84 7.60 10.40 7.96
N ILE A 85 7.35 9.51 8.93
CA ILE A 85 8.25 8.41 9.25
C ILE A 85 8.29 7.38 8.12
N LEU A 86 7.15 7.04 7.50
CA LEU A 86 7.09 6.11 6.37
C LEU A 86 7.91 6.59 5.17
N GLU A 87 7.81 7.87 4.80
CA GLU A 87 8.59 8.43 3.69
C GLU A 87 10.10 8.39 3.96
N ASN A 88 10.50 8.61 5.22
CA ASN A 88 11.91 8.55 5.62
C ASN A 88 12.46 7.12 5.63
N LEU A 89 11.66 6.14 6.08
CA LEU A 89 12.09 4.75 6.21
C LEU A 89 12.08 3.97 4.89
N GLN A 90 11.25 4.37 3.92
CA GLN A 90 11.13 3.71 2.61
C GLN A 90 10.90 2.19 2.72
N LEU A 91 10.00 1.81 3.63
CA LEU A 91 9.71 0.40 3.91
C LEU A 91 9.05 -0.30 2.72
N LYS A 92 9.39 -1.59 2.55
CA LYS A 92 8.77 -2.46 1.56
C LYS A 92 8.21 -3.72 2.19
N ASN A 93 7.00 -4.09 1.78
CA ASN A 93 6.35 -5.36 2.14
C ASN A 93 6.04 -6.14 0.85
N ASN A 94 6.69 -7.29 0.64
CA ASN A 94 6.55 -8.11 -0.58
C ASN A 94 6.72 -7.28 -1.88
N SER A 95 7.77 -6.46 -1.94
CA SER A 95 8.11 -5.55 -3.05
C SER A 95 7.20 -4.32 -3.23
N PHE A 96 6.14 -4.17 -2.43
CA PHE A 96 5.30 -2.96 -2.43
C PHE A 96 5.77 -1.96 -1.40
N ASP A 97 5.77 -0.68 -1.77
CA ASP A 97 6.08 0.39 -0.84
C ASP A 97 4.97 0.54 0.21
N VAL A 98 5.37 0.75 1.46
CA VAL A 98 4.47 1.05 2.58
C VAL A 98 4.53 2.54 2.84
N ASN A 99 3.73 3.32 2.11
CA ASN A 99 3.72 4.79 2.18
C ASN A 99 2.40 5.35 1.63
N PHE A 100 2.30 6.67 1.40
CA PHE A 100 1.12 7.28 0.77
C PHE A 100 1.39 7.84 -0.64
N THR A 101 2.65 7.83 -1.08
CA THR A 101 3.09 8.37 -2.38
C THR A 101 3.09 7.33 -3.51
N ASN A 102 3.15 6.05 -3.17
CA ASN A 102 3.17 4.93 -4.12
C ASN A 102 2.36 3.70 -3.63
N VAL A 103 1.25 3.95 -2.93
CA VAL A 103 0.46 2.90 -2.27
C VAL A 103 -0.38 2.09 -3.26
N VAL A 104 -0.40 0.77 -3.10
CA VAL A 104 -1.24 -0.14 -3.90
C VAL A 104 -2.50 -0.53 -3.12
N ILE A 105 -3.57 0.21 -3.34
CA ILE A 105 -4.84 0.04 -2.61
C ILE A 105 -5.72 -1.03 -3.24
N GLU A 106 -5.78 -1.05 -4.57
CA GLU A 106 -6.63 -1.95 -5.34
C GLU A 106 -5.80 -2.73 -6.35
N ARG A 107 -6.27 -3.93 -6.67
CA ARG A 107 -5.68 -4.73 -7.75
C ARG A 107 -6.40 -4.42 -9.05
N ASN A 108 -5.64 -4.35 -10.12
CA ASN A 108 -6.21 -4.28 -11.46
C ASN A 108 -6.74 -5.67 -11.86
N ASN A 109 -8.01 -5.72 -12.21
CA ASN A 109 -8.66 -6.96 -12.66
C ASN A 109 -8.54 -7.17 -14.17
N LYS A 110 -7.99 -6.22 -14.92
CA LYS A 110 -7.76 -6.36 -16.37
C LYS A 110 -6.66 -7.38 -16.59
N LYS A 111 -7.05 -8.56 -17.05
CA LYS A 111 -6.12 -9.64 -17.40
C LYS A 111 -5.66 -9.58 -18.85
N GLU A 112 -6.31 -8.80 -19.70
CA GLU A 112 -5.97 -8.73 -21.13
C GLU A 112 -6.12 -7.31 -21.65
N ARG A 113 -5.19 -6.91 -22.51
CA ARG A 113 -5.32 -5.72 -23.35
C ARG A 113 -4.85 -6.02 -24.76
N LYS A 114 -5.74 -5.76 -25.73
CA LYS A 114 -5.40 -5.77 -27.16
C LYS A 114 -5.49 -4.39 -27.77
N LYS A 115 -4.65 -4.15 -28.77
CA LYS A 115 -4.71 -2.99 -29.63
C LYS A 115 -4.33 -3.41 -31.04
N ASN A 116 -5.04 -2.86 -32.03
CA ASN A 116 -4.71 -3.03 -33.44
C ASN A 116 -4.31 -1.68 -34.03
N SER A 117 -3.22 -1.66 -34.79
CA SER A 117 -2.79 -0.47 -35.53
C SER A 117 -2.09 -0.88 -36.82
N ARG A 118 -2.55 -0.37 -37.96
CA ARG A 118 -2.00 -0.67 -39.30
C ARG A 118 -1.86 -2.18 -39.59
N GLY A 119 -2.83 -2.98 -39.16
CA GLY A 119 -2.82 -4.44 -39.34
C GLY A 119 -1.87 -5.20 -38.40
N ILE A 120 -1.21 -4.52 -37.46
CA ILE A 120 -0.39 -5.16 -36.41
C ILE A 120 -1.21 -5.23 -35.12
N GLU A 121 -1.24 -6.41 -34.51
CA GLU A 121 -1.85 -6.66 -33.21
C GLU A 121 -0.81 -6.58 -32.10
N TYR A 122 -1.16 -5.86 -31.03
CA TYR A 122 -0.43 -5.77 -29.77
C TYR A 122 -1.30 -6.38 -28.70
N CYS A 123 -0.84 -7.44 -28.04
CA CYS A 123 -1.59 -8.15 -27.01
C CYS A 123 -0.73 -8.31 -25.77
N ALA A 124 -1.26 -7.88 -24.62
CA ALA A 124 -0.74 -8.25 -23.31
C ALA A 124 -1.81 -9.04 -22.57
N ILE A 125 -1.44 -10.18 -21.97
CA ILE A 125 -2.38 -11.05 -21.27
C ILE A 125 -1.74 -11.72 -20.06
N TYR A 126 -2.45 -11.76 -18.93
CA TYR A 126 -2.19 -12.65 -17.81
C TYR A 126 -3.04 -13.92 -17.96
N SER A 127 -2.40 -15.02 -18.31
CA SER A 127 -3.03 -16.34 -18.42
C SER A 127 -2.06 -17.45 -18.02
N ASN A 128 -2.58 -18.58 -17.53
CA ASN A 128 -1.76 -19.73 -17.09
C ASN A 128 -0.62 -19.34 -16.12
N ASN A 129 -0.90 -18.43 -15.18
CA ASN A 129 0.06 -17.88 -14.21
C ASN A 129 1.30 -17.21 -14.85
N LYS A 130 1.13 -16.64 -16.04
CA LYS A 130 2.17 -15.90 -16.75
C LYS A 130 1.62 -14.61 -17.34
N TYR A 131 2.43 -13.56 -17.27
CA TYR A 131 2.26 -12.33 -18.00
C TYR A 131 2.94 -12.48 -19.36
N CYS A 132 2.16 -12.38 -20.41
CA CYS A 132 2.62 -12.53 -21.79
C CYS A 132 2.39 -11.24 -22.56
N ALA A 133 3.31 -10.93 -23.47
CA ALA A 133 3.15 -9.81 -24.41
C ALA A 133 3.59 -10.25 -25.81
N THR A 134 2.74 -10.02 -26.80
CA THR A 134 2.99 -10.41 -28.18
C THR A 134 2.73 -9.26 -29.15
N VAL A 135 3.57 -9.17 -30.17
CA VAL A 135 3.36 -8.28 -31.32
C VAL A 135 3.26 -9.13 -32.57
N THR A 136 2.08 -9.16 -33.18
CA THR A 136 1.76 -10.01 -34.33
C THR A 136 1.54 -9.13 -35.55
N THR A 137 2.28 -9.39 -36.64
CA THR A 137 2.12 -8.65 -37.90
C THR A 137 0.84 -9.05 -38.62
N SER A 138 0.47 -8.30 -39.67
CA SER A 138 -0.68 -8.62 -40.53
C SER A 138 -0.58 -9.99 -41.22
N TYR A 139 0.63 -10.53 -41.33
CA TYR A 139 0.89 -11.85 -41.91
C TYR A 139 0.84 -12.98 -40.87
N GLY A 140 0.56 -12.66 -39.59
CA GLY A 140 0.51 -13.62 -38.49
C GLY A 140 1.86 -13.93 -37.84
N GLU A 141 2.93 -13.25 -38.24
CA GLU A 141 4.26 -13.44 -37.66
C GLU A 141 4.39 -12.76 -36.29
N LYS A 142 4.89 -13.48 -35.29
CA LYS A 142 5.15 -12.94 -33.96
C LYS A 142 6.55 -12.32 -33.89
N THR A 143 6.60 -11.00 -34.00
CA THR A 143 7.84 -10.20 -33.88
C THR A 143 8.28 -9.96 -32.44
N LEU A 144 7.37 -10.14 -31.48
CA LEU A 144 7.66 -10.21 -30.05
C LEU A 144 6.86 -11.36 -29.44
N ASN A 145 7.50 -12.11 -28.54
CA ASN A 145 6.86 -13.14 -27.74
C ASN A 145 7.47 -13.19 -26.34
N TYR A 146 7.03 -12.27 -25.48
CA TYR A 146 7.43 -12.18 -24.09
C TYR A 146 6.57 -13.08 -23.20
N SER A 147 7.18 -13.69 -22.18
CA SER A 147 6.48 -14.42 -21.12
C SER A 147 7.27 -14.40 -19.82
N HIS A 148 6.62 -14.08 -18.70
CA HIS A 148 7.22 -14.09 -17.37
C HIS A 148 6.18 -14.48 -16.31
N THR A 149 6.60 -15.11 -15.21
CA THR A 149 5.68 -15.57 -14.16
C THR A 149 5.18 -14.45 -13.25
N GLU A 150 5.95 -13.37 -13.16
CA GLU A 150 5.64 -12.19 -12.35
C GLU A 150 5.43 -10.96 -13.24
N TYR A 151 4.65 -10.00 -12.75
CA TYR A 151 4.56 -8.71 -13.42
C TYR A 151 5.82 -7.91 -13.08
N ASP A 152 6.73 -7.85 -14.05
CA ASP A 152 7.99 -7.12 -13.94
C ASP A 152 8.13 -6.23 -15.18
N ILE A 153 8.06 -4.91 -14.96
CA ILE A 153 8.16 -3.93 -16.04
C ILE A 153 9.61 -3.82 -16.53
N ASP A 154 10.60 -3.93 -15.66
CA ASP A 154 12.00 -3.74 -16.04
C ASP A 154 12.49 -4.93 -16.88
N HIS A 155 12.16 -6.15 -16.47
CA HIS A 155 12.42 -7.36 -17.26
C HIS A 155 11.68 -7.33 -18.61
N PHE A 156 10.44 -6.85 -18.63
CA PHE A 156 9.69 -6.64 -19.87
C PHE A 156 10.39 -5.62 -20.79
N GLU A 157 10.81 -4.47 -20.26
CA GLU A 157 11.49 -3.42 -21.03
C GLU A 157 12.84 -3.90 -21.58
N GLU A 158 13.59 -4.71 -20.85
CA GLU A 158 14.82 -5.34 -21.33
C GLU A 158 14.54 -6.30 -22.50
N ASN A 159 13.53 -7.17 -22.36
CA ASN A 159 13.15 -8.10 -23.42
C ASN A 159 12.69 -7.38 -24.69
N VAL A 160 11.87 -6.34 -24.54
CA VAL A 160 11.38 -5.54 -25.66
C VAL A 160 12.53 -4.82 -26.38
N ARG A 161 13.51 -4.26 -25.66
CA ARG A 161 14.70 -3.66 -26.29
C ARG A 161 15.49 -4.65 -27.14
N ASN A 162 15.56 -5.90 -26.70
CA ASN A 162 16.30 -6.97 -27.39
C ASN A 162 15.50 -7.62 -28.53
N SER A 163 14.23 -7.26 -28.73
CA SER A 163 13.35 -7.89 -29.73
C SER A 163 13.50 -7.34 -31.17
N GLY A 164 14.15 -6.19 -31.35
CA GLY A 164 14.34 -5.57 -32.66
C GLY A 164 13.08 -4.93 -33.27
N ILE A 165 11.98 -4.84 -32.53
CA ILE A 165 10.75 -4.15 -32.98
C ILE A 165 10.94 -2.61 -32.96
N SER A 166 10.14 -1.90 -33.76
CA SER A 166 10.21 -0.43 -33.86
C SER A 166 9.75 0.29 -32.58
N ASP A 167 10.22 1.52 -32.35
CA ASP A 167 9.83 2.34 -31.19
C ASP A 167 8.31 2.56 -31.08
N THR A 168 7.62 2.63 -32.23
CA THR A 168 6.16 2.73 -32.25
C THR A 168 5.51 1.44 -31.73
N GLN A 169 6.04 0.28 -32.12
CA GLN A 169 5.57 -1.01 -31.62
C GLN A 169 5.86 -1.14 -30.12
N VAL A 170 7.07 -0.76 -29.69
CA VAL A 170 7.45 -0.69 -28.26
C VAL A 170 6.45 0.15 -27.48
N GLY A 171 6.11 1.35 -27.97
CA GLY A 171 5.14 2.24 -27.32
C GLY A 171 3.76 1.59 -27.14
N TYR A 172 3.24 0.92 -28.18
CA TYR A 172 1.95 0.25 -28.10
C TYR A 172 1.96 -0.98 -27.19
N ILE A 173 2.94 -1.87 -27.30
CA ILE A 173 2.98 -3.07 -26.46
C ILE A 173 3.26 -2.72 -25.00
N ARG A 174 4.10 -1.72 -24.73
CA ARG A 174 4.32 -1.16 -23.38
C ARG A 174 3.02 -0.64 -22.79
N SER A 175 2.23 0.09 -23.57
CA SER A 175 0.92 0.56 -23.11
C SER A 175 -0.01 -0.61 -22.76
N CYS A 176 -0.08 -1.64 -23.61
CA CYS A 176 -0.88 -2.83 -23.34
C CYS A 176 -0.40 -3.57 -22.09
N PHE A 177 0.91 -3.70 -21.89
CA PHE A 177 1.48 -4.38 -20.73
C PHE A 177 1.19 -3.61 -19.43
N LYS A 178 1.36 -2.29 -19.44
CA LYS A 178 0.98 -1.43 -18.29
C LYS A 178 -0.50 -1.52 -17.96
N ASP A 179 -1.38 -1.67 -18.95
CA ASP A 179 -2.82 -1.81 -18.74
C ASP A 179 -3.23 -3.10 -18.01
N ILE A 180 -2.38 -4.13 -18.02
CA ILE A 180 -2.60 -5.38 -17.28
C ILE A 180 -1.78 -5.45 -15.99
N ASN A 181 -1.10 -4.36 -15.60
CA ASN A 181 -0.38 -4.31 -14.32
C ASN A 181 -1.35 -4.64 -13.20
N PRO A 182 -1.18 -5.75 -12.47
CA PRO A 182 -2.09 -6.18 -11.42
C PRO A 182 -2.11 -5.20 -10.23
N TYR A 183 -1.13 -4.30 -10.15
CA TYR A 183 -0.98 -3.33 -9.08
C TYR A 183 -1.16 -1.91 -9.64
N ILE A 184 -1.99 -1.10 -9.00
CA ILE A 184 -2.19 0.29 -9.38
C ILE A 184 -1.63 1.16 -8.24
N PRO A 185 -0.35 1.58 -8.33
CA PRO A 185 0.21 2.51 -7.38
C PRO A 185 -0.48 3.86 -7.49
N GLN A 186 -0.79 4.47 -6.36
CA GLN A 186 -1.46 5.76 -6.28
C GLN A 186 -0.66 6.70 -5.39
N ASN A 187 -0.48 7.93 -5.86
CA ASN A 187 0.05 9.03 -5.05
C ASN A 187 -1.13 9.78 -4.42
N LEU A 188 -1.20 9.75 -3.10
CA LEU A 188 -2.24 10.42 -2.33
C LEU A 188 -1.82 11.79 -1.83
N ILE A 189 -0.62 12.26 -2.15
CA ILE A 189 -0.13 13.60 -1.83
C ILE A 189 -0.32 14.51 -3.05
N THR A 190 -0.87 15.70 -2.83
CA THR A 190 -1.19 16.67 -3.88
C THR A 190 -0.53 18.02 -3.64
N THR A 191 -0.26 18.75 -4.72
CA THR A 191 0.17 20.15 -4.69
C THR A 191 -1.00 21.13 -4.84
N ASP A 192 -2.21 20.65 -5.17
CA ASP A 192 -3.41 21.48 -5.33
C ASP A 192 -3.94 21.95 -3.96
N GLU A 193 -3.68 23.21 -3.63
CA GLU A 193 -4.12 23.80 -2.35
C GLU A 193 -5.64 23.99 -2.28
N SER A 194 -6.30 24.14 -3.43
CA SER A 194 -7.73 24.44 -3.51
C SER A 194 -8.60 23.20 -3.35
N ASN A 195 -8.03 22.02 -3.61
CA ASN A 195 -8.72 20.74 -3.56
C ASN A 195 -7.86 19.69 -2.85
N CYS A 196 -7.60 19.93 -1.56
CA CYS A 196 -6.86 18.99 -0.71
C CYS A 196 -7.50 18.80 0.67
N LEU A 197 -7.20 17.65 1.27
CA LEU A 197 -7.46 17.38 2.68
C LEU A 197 -6.16 17.61 3.46
N ARG A 198 -6.17 18.52 4.44
CA ARG A 198 -4.99 18.85 5.23
C ARG A 198 -4.80 17.88 6.39
N VAL A 199 -3.61 17.29 6.47
CA VAL A 199 -3.16 16.43 7.55
C VAL A 199 -1.85 17.00 8.06
N GLY A 200 -1.95 17.87 9.08
CA GLY A 200 -0.82 18.66 9.55
C GLY A 200 -0.21 19.51 8.42
N LYS A 201 1.10 19.35 8.19
CA LYS A 201 1.81 20.03 7.10
C LYS A 201 1.58 19.44 5.70
N PHE A 202 0.99 18.25 5.61
CA PHE A 202 0.80 17.54 4.34
C PHE A 202 -0.57 17.81 3.72
N LYS A 203 -0.60 17.80 2.38
CA LYS A 203 -1.80 17.99 1.57
C LYS A 203 -2.11 16.66 0.90
N PHE A 204 -3.12 15.98 1.40
CA PHE A 204 -3.62 14.77 0.76
C PHE A 204 -4.64 15.12 -0.32
N VAL A 205 -4.80 14.25 -1.30
CA VAL A 205 -5.90 14.34 -2.27
C VAL A 205 -7.23 14.49 -1.52
N ASN A 206 -8.16 15.31 -2.03
CA ASN A 206 -9.46 15.50 -1.40
C ASN A 206 -10.38 14.29 -1.64
N ASN A 207 -10.01 13.14 -1.08
CA ASN A 207 -10.71 11.87 -1.20
C ASN A 207 -10.48 11.04 0.07
N SER A 208 -11.28 11.31 1.10
CA SER A 208 -11.23 10.61 2.39
C SER A 208 -11.42 9.10 2.28
N ASP A 209 -12.22 8.63 1.30
CA ASP A 209 -12.41 7.20 1.04
C ASP A 209 -11.09 6.54 0.65
N LEU A 210 -10.39 7.14 -0.33
CA LEU A 210 -9.12 6.63 -0.81
C LEU A 210 -8.02 6.67 0.26
N ILE A 211 -7.94 7.77 1.01
CA ILE A 211 -7.00 7.90 2.14
C ILE A 211 -7.29 6.82 3.19
N SER A 212 -8.55 6.62 3.55
CA SER A 212 -8.94 5.60 4.55
C SER A 212 -8.53 4.19 4.12
N LYS A 213 -8.72 3.86 2.83
CA LYS A 213 -8.26 2.58 2.28
C LYS A 213 -6.74 2.41 2.34
N ALA A 214 -5.98 3.47 2.05
CA ALA A 214 -4.52 3.44 2.16
C ALA A 214 -4.03 3.28 3.61
N ILE A 215 -4.69 3.93 4.57
CA ILE A 215 -4.39 3.76 6.00
C ILE A 215 -4.54 2.28 6.40
N ILE A 216 -5.65 1.63 6.00
CA ILE A 216 -5.90 0.21 6.29
C ILE A 216 -4.80 -0.68 5.67
N GLU A 217 -4.42 -0.44 4.41
CA GLU A 217 -3.34 -1.20 3.74
C GLU A 217 -1.97 -1.04 4.42
N ASN A 218 -1.61 0.19 4.80
CA ASN A 218 -0.33 0.46 5.44
C ASN A 218 -0.27 -0.16 6.85
N ILE A 219 -1.35 -0.06 7.64
CA ILE A 219 -1.43 -0.70 8.95
C ILE A 219 -1.35 -2.23 8.84
N TYR A 220 -2.04 -2.84 7.88
CA TYR A 220 -1.92 -4.28 7.63
C TYR A 220 -0.51 -4.67 7.19
N SER A 221 0.12 -3.86 6.33
CA SER A 221 1.49 -4.11 5.90
C SER A 221 2.47 -4.08 7.07
N LEU A 222 2.35 -3.10 7.98
CA LEU A 222 3.16 -3.07 9.20
C LEU A 222 2.90 -4.26 10.11
N ARG A 223 1.65 -4.75 10.20
CA ARG A 223 1.39 -6.02 10.88
C ARG A 223 2.19 -7.14 10.24
N CYS A 224 2.08 -7.34 8.93
CA CYS A 224 2.80 -8.40 8.23
C CYS A 224 4.32 -8.30 8.46
N MET A 225 4.89 -7.12 8.26
CA MET A 225 6.32 -6.91 8.46
C MET A 225 6.78 -7.23 9.88
N LEU A 226 5.98 -6.87 10.89
CA LEU A 226 6.30 -7.19 12.29
C LEU A 226 6.29 -8.70 12.55
N PHE A 227 5.25 -9.42 12.11
CA PHE A 227 5.14 -10.86 12.32
C PHE A 227 6.13 -11.68 11.49
N HIS A 228 6.57 -11.15 10.35
CA HIS A 228 7.63 -11.77 9.53
C HIS A 228 9.05 -11.37 9.99
N GLY A 229 9.18 -10.56 11.05
CA GLY A 229 10.48 -10.10 11.55
C GLY A 229 11.25 -9.24 10.55
N SER A 230 10.55 -8.60 9.60
CA SER A 230 11.15 -7.76 8.55
C SER A 230 11.39 -6.32 9.01
N ILE A 231 11.02 -5.98 10.25
CA ILE A 231 11.31 -4.69 10.88
C ILE A 231 12.48 -4.84 11.83
N GLU A 232 13.48 -3.99 11.65
CA GLU A 232 14.56 -3.82 12.62
C GLU A 232 14.06 -3.00 13.82
N PRO A 233 14.15 -3.49 15.07
CA PRO A 233 13.73 -2.72 16.24
C PRO A 233 14.70 -1.58 16.56
N ARG A 234 14.32 -0.35 16.22
CA ARG A 234 15.07 0.89 16.48
C ARG A 234 14.16 2.10 16.67
N GLU A 235 14.70 3.23 17.12
CA GLU A 235 13.90 4.37 17.61
C GLU A 235 12.88 4.94 16.59
N ASP A 236 13.26 5.04 15.33
CA ASP A 236 12.38 5.50 14.24
C ASP A 236 11.23 4.51 13.98
N THR A 237 11.52 3.21 13.98
CA THR A 237 10.50 2.15 13.86
C THR A 237 9.61 2.08 15.10
N GLU A 238 10.13 2.26 16.32
CA GLU A 238 9.32 2.34 17.53
C GLU A 238 8.30 3.49 17.44
N LYS A 239 8.76 4.67 16.99
CA LYS A 239 7.90 5.85 16.73
C LYS A 239 6.88 5.59 15.61
N LEU A 240 7.26 4.83 14.58
CA LEU A 240 6.31 4.41 13.55
C LEU A 240 5.18 3.56 14.17
N TYR A 241 5.54 2.57 14.98
CA TYR A 241 4.58 1.68 15.63
C TYR A 241 3.77 2.38 16.73
N GLU A 242 4.29 3.42 17.38
CA GLU A 242 3.50 4.31 18.23
C GLU A 242 2.35 4.94 17.45
N ASN A 243 2.66 5.59 16.33
CA ASN A 243 1.64 6.25 15.52
C ASN A 243 0.67 5.23 14.89
N ALA A 244 1.19 4.08 14.44
CA ALA A 244 0.38 2.97 13.95
C ALA A 244 -0.57 2.42 15.03
N TYR A 245 -0.12 2.31 16.28
CA TYR A 245 -0.94 1.88 17.41
C TYR A 245 -2.11 2.84 17.64
N TYR A 246 -1.88 4.15 17.68
CA TYR A 246 -2.97 5.13 17.86
C TYR A 246 -3.94 5.16 16.66
N ILE A 247 -3.45 4.95 15.43
CA ILE A 247 -4.32 4.78 14.26
C ILE A 247 -5.16 3.50 14.41
N LEU A 248 -4.55 2.39 14.82
CA LEU A 248 -5.23 1.12 15.05
C LEU A 248 -6.24 1.21 16.21
N LYS A 249 -5.98 2.03 17.23
CA LYS A 249 -6.96 2.35 18.28
C LYS A 249 -8.23 2.98 17.70
N ALA A 250 -8.12 3.83 16.69
CA ALA A 250 -9.30 4.36 15.99
C ALA A 250 -10.09 3.27 15.26
N PHE A 251 -9.43 2.18 14.81
CA PHE A 251 -10.13 1.02 14.24
C PHE A 251 -10.90 0.31 15.34
N LEU A 252 -10.28 0.11 16.50
CA LEU A 252 -10.90 -0.56 17.65
C LEU A 252 -12.08 0.22 18.23
N GLU A 253 -12.06 1.55 18.18
CA GLU A 253 -13.19 2.38 18.59
C GLU A 253 -14.37 2.32 17.61
N ALA A 254 -14.14 1.84 16.39
CA ALA A 254 -15.18 1.71 15.37
C ALA A 254 -15.90 0.35 15.43
N ILE A 255 -15.29 -0.64 16.08
CA ILE A 255 -15.82 -2.00 16.18
C ILE A 255 -16.44 -2.15 17.58
N GLU A 256 -17.73 -2.46 17.62
CA GLU A 256 -18.49 -2.75 18.84
C GLU A 256 -18.65 -4.26 19.03
#